data_AF-A0A7S3I655-F1
#
_entry.id   AF-A0A7S3I655-F1
#
_cell.length_a   1.000
_cell.length_b   1.000
_cell.length_c   1.000
_cell.angle_alpha   90.00
_cell.angle_beta   90.00
_cell.angle_gamma   90.00
#
_symmetry.space_group_name_H-M   'P 1'
#
loop_
_entity.id
_entity.type
_entity.pdbx_description
1 polymer ?
#
loop_
_entity_poly.entity_id
_entity_poly.type
_entity_poly.pdbx_seq_one_letter_code
_entity_poly.pdbx_strand_id
1 'polypeptide(L)'
;NGYNGWICSREQIKIEEKSKIFAPANMRAAQDVDGYAKLIDYWMGNRYTLRYSGGLVPDVCQQFTKRMGVFANPTSASSPAKIRLAFEAAPFGYLVEKAGGLTSDGVTGGSVLDVEITGIDQRTALCLGSADEVKRFNSMVLGKQ
;
A
#
# COMPACT_ATOMS: atom_id res chain seq x y z
N ASN A 1 -11.88 6.03 34.39
CA ASN A 1 -11.68 4.62 34.81
C ASN A 1 -10.26 4.10 34.57
N GLY A 2 -9.23 4.77 35.11
CA GLY A 2 -7.96 4.20 35.62
C GLY A 2 -7.21 3.03 34.96
N TYR A 3 -7.44 2.69 33.69
CA TYR A 3 -6.77 1.55 33.06
C TYR A 3 -5.47 1.97 32.36
N ASN A 4 -4.31 1.58 32.92
CA ASN A 4 -2.97 1.78 32.34
C ASN A 4 -2.57 0.55 31.50
N GLY A 5 -3.27 0.30 30.40
CA GLY A 5 -2.96 -0.84 29.53
C GLY A 5 -3.66 -0.78 28.17
N TRP A 6 -3.20 -1.61 27.24
CA TRP A 6 -3.86 -1.81 25.95
C TRP A 6 -5.02 -2.79 26.10
N ILE A 7 -6.22 -2.41 25.68
CA ILE A 7 -7.40 -3.29 25.62
C ILE A 7 -7.60 -3.70 24.17
N CYS A 8 -7.77 -5.00 23.92
CA CYS A 8 -8.16 -5.46 22.59
C CYS A 8 -9.61 -5.05 22.30
N SER A 9 -9.81 -4.07 21.42
CA SER A 9 -11.14 -3.60 21.03
C SER A 9 -11.71 -4.36 19.83
N ARG A 10 -10.84 -5.01 19.04
CA ARG A 10 -11.17 -5.72 17.81
C ARG A 10 -10.20 -6.88 17.62
N GLU A 11 -10.74 -8.09 17.50
CA GLU A 11 -9.97 -9.30 17.21
C GLU A 11 -10.06 -9.68 15.73
N GLN A 12 -9.07 -10.47 15.28
CA GLN A 12 -9.07 -11.14 13.97
C GLN A 12 -9.45 -10.22 12.80
N ILE A 13 -8.85 -9.05 12.72
CA ILE A 13 -9.13 -8.09 11.64
C ILE A 13 -8.75 -8.73 10.30
N LYS A 14 -9.69 -8.68 9.34
CA LYS A 14 -9.49 -9.09 7.96
C LYS A 14 -9.68 -7.92 7.01
N ILE A 15 -8.84 -7.86 5.98
CA ILE A 15 -8.96 -6.95 4.84
C ILE A 15 -9.65 -7.74 3.73
N GLU A 16 -10.73 -7.18 3.19
CA GLU A 16 -11.48 -7.74 2.06
C GLU A 16 -10.64 -7.65 0.77
N GLU A 17 -10.82 -8.62 -0.12
CA GLU A 17 -10.12 -8.67 -1.42
C GLU A 17 -10.43 -7.46 -2.30
N LYS A 18 -11.66 -6.95 -2.21
CA LYS A 18 -12.16 -5.80 -2.97
C LYS A 18 -12.08 -4.51 -2.17
N SER A 19 -11.92 -3.40 -2.86
CA SER A 19 -11.86 -2.07 -2.24
C SER A 19 -12.66 -1.03 -3.01
N LYS A 20 -13.03 0.03 -2.29
CA LYS A 20 -13.49 1.32 -2.84
C LYS A 20 -12.77 2.49 -2.18
N ILE A 21 -11.59 2.26 -1.58
CA ILE A 21 -10.75 3.29 -0.93
C ILE A 21 -9.34 3.19 -1.51
N PHE A 22 -8.76 4.34 -1.85
CA PHE A 22 -7.38 4.41 -2.36
C PHE A 22 -6.60 5.57 -1.74
N ALA A 23 -5.29 5.35 -1.60
CA ALA A 23 -4.30 6.30 -1.11
C ALA A 23 -3.14 6.38 -2.13
N PRO A 24 -3.13 7.36 -3.05
CA PRO A 24 -2.10 7.49 -4.07
C PRO A 24 -0.91 8.29 -3.52
N ALA A 25 0.07 7.60 -2.96
CA ALA A 25 1.32 8.22 -2.53
C ALA A 25 2.25 8.48 -3.73
N ASN A 26 3.21 9.40 -3.54
CA ASN A 26 4.16 9.78 -4.58
C ASN A 26 3.52 10.11 -5.94
N MET A 27 2.37 10.80 -5.97
CA MET A 27 1.63 11.13 -7.21
C MET A 27 2.47 11.83 -8.29
N ARG A 28 3.57 12.49 -7.94
CA ARG A 28 4.51 13.05 -8.94
C ARG A 28 5.03 11.99 -9.91
N ALA A 29 5.20 10.74 -9.46
CA ALA A 29 5.59 9.62 -10.31
C ALA A 29 4.59 9.35 -11.45
N ALA A 30 3.32 9.77 -11.32
CA ALA A 30 2.33 9.61 -12.39
C ALA A 30 2.66 10.46 -13.63
N GLN A 31 3.57 11.44 -13.53
CA GLN A 31 4.05 12.20 -14.69
C GLN A 31 5.02 11.41 -15.56
N ASP A 32 5.66 10.38 -15.01
CA ASP A 32 6.63 9.53 -15.74
C ASP A 32 6.17 8.08 -15.89
N VAL A 33 5.17 7.66 -15.10
CA VAL A 33 4.67 6.28 -15.04
C VAL A 33 3.22 6.27 -15.52
N ASP A 34 3.03 6.12 -16.83
CA ASP A 34 1.72 6.07 -17.49
C ASP A 34 0.75 5.10 -16.82
N GLY A 35 1.27 3.94 -16.41
CA GLY A 35 0.51 2.93 -15.70
C GLY A 35 -0.09 3.42 -14.38
N TYR A 36 0.64 4.27 -13.66
CA TYR A 36 0.19 4.86 -12.41
C TYR A 36 -0.83 5.98 -12.63
N ALA A 37 -0.62 6.83 -13.65
CA ALA A 37 -1.62 7.82 -14.05
C ALA A 37 -2.96 7.14 -14.39
N LYS A 38 -2.92 6.10 -15.23
CA LYS A 38 -4.11 5.30 -15.60
C LYS A 38 -4.76 4.62 -14.39
N LEU A 39 -3.98 4.17 -13.41
CA LEU A 39 -4.51 3.57 -12.18
C LEU A 39 -5.26 4.60 -11.33
N ILE A 40 -4.72 5.82 -11.20
CA ILE A 40 -5.41 6.93 -10.52
C ILE A 40 -6.71 7.28 -11.24
N ASP A 41 -6.68 7.41 -12.57
CA ASP A 41 -7.87 7.66 -13.39
C ASP A 41 -8.90 6.54 -13.23
N TYR A 42 -8.46 5.28 -13.16
CA TYR A 42 -9.33 4.14 -12.92
C TYR A 42 -10.07 4.28 -11.59
N TRP A 43 -9.36 4.59 -10.49
CA TRP A 43 -9.98 4.78 -9.17
C TRP A 43 -10.98 5.93 -9.18
N MET A 44 -10.61 7.07 -9.77
CA MET A 44 -11.47 8.24 -9.87
C MET A 44 -12.72 7.96 -10.72
N GLY A 45 -12.55 7.38 -11.91
CA GLY A 45 -13.63 7.02 -12.82
C GLY A 45 -14.61 5.99 -12.24
N ASN A 46 -14.11 5.10 -11.37
CA ASN A 46 -14.92 4.09 -10.68
C ASN A 46 -15.42 4.53 -9.29
N ARG A 47 -15.36 5.83 -9.00
CA ARG A 47 -15.86 6.48 -7.78
C ARG A 47 -15.29 5.88 -6.49
N TYR A 48 -14.00 5.56 -6.48
CA TYR A 48 -13.32 5.21 -5.24
C TYR A 48 -13.21 6.45 -4.36
N THR A 49 -13.23 6.23 -3.06
CA THR A 49 -13.05 7.26 -2.04
C THR A 49 -11.56 7.52 -1.83
N LEU A 50 -11.09 8.72 -2.16
CA LEU A 50 -9.73 9.16 -1.85
C LEU A 50 -9.56 9.30 -0.33
N ARG A 51 -8.53 8.64 0.21
CA ARG A 51 -8.09 8.79 1.60
C ARG A 51 -6.57 8.80 1.65
N TYR A 52 -6.00 9.99 1.53
CA TYR A 52 -4.57 10.21 1.58
C TYR A 52 -4.27 11.39 2.49
N SER A 53 -3.62 11.10 3.61
CA SER A 53 -3.20 12.09 4.60
C SER A 53 -1.75 12.54 4.40
N GLY A 54 -0.97 11.80 3.59
CA GLY A 54 0.46 12.02 3.41
C GLY A 54 1.32 11.28 4.44
N GLY A 55 0.71 10.54 5.37
CA GLY A 55 1.41 9.68 6.33
C GLY A 55 1.13 8.20 6.06
N LEU A 56 2.19 7.39 5.95
CA LEU A 56 2.04 5.94 5.75
C LEU A 56 1.17 5.29 6.82
N VAL A 57 1.42 5.61 8.10
CA VAL A 57 0.71 5.03 9.24
C VAL A 57 -0.81 5.24 9.15
N PRO A 58 -1.35 6.47 9.09
CA PRO A 58 -2.80 6.66 8.96
C PRO A 58 -3.38 6.07 7.66
N ASP A 59 -2.65 6.17 6.55
CA ASP A 59 -3.15 5.73 5.23
C ASP A 59 -3.19 4.19 5.09
N VAL A 60 -2.35 3.45 5.83
CA VAL A 60 -2.40 1.98 5.93
C VAL A 60 -3.30 1.54 7.09
N CYS A 61 -3.25 2.19 8.26
CA CYS A 61 -4.05 1.81 9.43
C CYS A 61 -5.56 1.89 9.17
N GLN A 62 -6.00 2.81 8.30
CA GLN A 62 -7.40 2.85 7.88
C GLN A 62 -7.85 1.55 7.19
N GLN A 63 -6.95 0.81 6.53
CA GLN A 63 -7.28 -0.43 5.84
C GLN A 63 -7.77 -1.49 6.83
N PHE A 64 -7.13 -1.60 7.99
CA PHE A 64 -7.58 -2.47 9.09
C PHE A 64 -8.90 -1.98 9.70
N THR A 65 -9.08 -0.67 9.80
CA THR A 65 -10.29 -0.08 10.38
C THR A 65 -11.50 -0.30 9.48
N LYS A 66 -11.36 0.02 8.20
CA LYS A 66 -12.39 -0.06 7.15
C LYS A 66 -12.50 -1.45 6.52
N ARG A 67 -11.57 -2.35 6.84
CA ARG A 67 -11.45 -3.70 6.28
C ARG A 67 -11.30 -3.71 4.76
N MET A 68 -10.81 -2.62 4.19
CA MET A 68 -10.57 -2.46 2.74
C MET A 68 -9.66 -1.26 2.52
N GLY A 69 -9.04 -1.19 1.35
CA GLY A 69 -8.24 -0.04 0.93
C GLY A 69 -6.99 -0.48 0.20
N VAL A 70 -6.38 0.45 -0.53
CA VAL A 70 -5.07 0.24 -1.15
C VAL A 70 -4.21 1.49 -0.98
N PHE A 71 -2.95 1.29 -0.62
CA PHE A 71 -1.91 2.31 -0.62
C PHE A 71 -0.95 1.98 -1.75
N ALA A 72 -0.73 2.92 -2.67
CA ALA A 72 0.18 2.75 -3.80
C ALA A 72 1.22 3.86 -3.81
N ASN A 73 2.49 3.47 -3.91
CA ASN A 73 3.65 4.33 -3.89
C ASN A 73 4.70 3.82 -4.90
N PRO A 74 4.43 3.92 -6.21
CA PRO A 74 5.42 3.62 -7.22
C PRO A 74 6.49 4.72 -7.25
N THR A 75 7.55 4.46 -8.01
CA THR A 75 8.71 5.35 -8.11
C THR A 75 9.09 5.58 -9.56
N SER A 76 9.66 6.74 -9.84
CA SER A 76 10.27 7.07 -11.13
C SER A 76 11.65 7.73 -10.90
N ALA A 77 12.40 7.96 -11.97
CA ALA A 77 13.68 8.67 -11.88
C ALA A 77 13.51 10.09 -11.32
N SER A 78 12.44 10.81 -11.69
CA SER A 78 12.15 12.15 -11.17
C SER A 78 11.50 12.14 -9.78
N SER A 79 10.90 11.01 -9.39
CA SER A 79 10.15 10.82 -8.15
C SER A 79 10.60 9.54 -7.43
N PRO A 80 11.79 9.56 -6.79
CA PRO A 80 12.41 8.37 -6.22
C PRO A 80 11.70 7.83 -4.97
N ALA A 81 12.06 6.60 -4.58
CA ALA A 81 11.56 5.92 -3.40
C ALA A 81 11.73 6.73 -2.11
N LYS A 82 10.70 6.72 -1.25
CA LYS A 82 10.67 7.45 0.02
C LYS A 82 10.46 6.57 1.25
N ILE A 83 9.82 5.41 1.08
CA ILE A 83 9.48 4.50 2.17
C ILE A 83 10.67 3.57 2.45
N ARG A 84 11.09 3.42 3.70
CA ARG A 84 12.16 2.49 4.10
C ARG A 84 11.63 1.08 4.25
N LEU A 85 12.35 0.11 3.69
CA LEU A 85 11.95 -1.28 3.72
C LEU A 85 11.89 -1.82 5.16
N ALA A 86 12.97 -1.66 5.92
CA ALA A 86 13.16 -2.35 7.20
C ALA A 86 12.14 -1.97 8.29
N PHE A 87 11.74 -0.69 8.36
CA PHE A 87 10.94 -0.19 9.48
C PHE A 87 9.67 0.56 9.06
N GLU A 88 9.38 0.68 7.76
CA GLU A 88 8.11 1.22 7.26
C GLU A 88 7.37 0.18 6.41
N ALA A 89 7.97 -0.26 5.29
CA ALA A 89 7.28 -1.12 4.33
C ALA A 89 7.08 -2.56 4.85
N ALA A 90 8.14 -3.23 5.33
CA ALA A 90 8.06 -4.62 5.78
C ALA A 90 7.14 -4.81 7.01
N PRO A 91 7.18 -3.94 8.05
CA PRO A 91 6.25 -4.08 9.18
C PRO A 91 4.78 -3.97 8.77
N PHE A 92 4.42 -2.98 7.93
CA PHE A 92 3.05 -2.88 7.43
C PHE A 92 2.69 -3.98 6.44
N GLY A 93 3.62 -4.41 5.60
CA GLY A 93 3.44 -5.54 4.72
C GLY A 93 3.05 -6.80 5.48
N TYR A 94 3.77 -7.10 6.57
CA TYR A 94 3.47 -8.23 7.45
C TYR A 94 2.05 -8.14 8.04
N LEU A 95 1.67 -6.98 8.56
CA LEU A 95 0.33 -6.78 9.12
C LEU A 95 -0.78 -6.94 8.07
N VAL A 96 -0.57 -6.40 6.87
CA VAL A 96 -1.54 -6.47 5.77
C VAL A 96 -1.73 -7.92 5.32
N GLU A 97 -0.64 -8.66 5.10
CA GLU A 97 -0.72 -10.07 4.68
C GLU A 97 -1.35 -10.97 5.75
N LYS A 98 -1.03 -10.75 7.04
CA LYS A 98 -1.70 -11.48 8.14
C LYS A 98 -3.19 -11.15 8.26
N ALA A 99 -3.59 -9.95 7.84
CA ALA A 99 -4.99 -9.57 7.72
C ALA A 99 -5.67 -10.11 6.44
N GLY A 100 -4.97 -10.86 5.58
CA GLY A 100 -5.52 -11.41 4.32
C GLY A 100 -5.45 -10.45 3.13
N GLY A 101 -4.79 -9.31 3.28
CA GLY A 101 -4.43 -8.45 2.15
C GLY A 101 -3.24 -8.99 1.38
N LEU A 102 -2.83 -8.25 0.35
CA LEU A 102 -1.66 -8.54 -0.47
C LEU A 102 -0.67 -7.38 -0.41
N THR A 103 0.59 -7.65 -0.72
CA THR A 103 1.62 -6.64 -0.92
C THR A 103 2.31 -6.83 -2.27
N SER A 104 2.90 -5.75 -2.77
CA SER A 104 3.77 -5.72 -3.93
C SER A 104 4.99 -4.87 -3.59
N ASP A 105 6.18 -5.39 -3.88
CA ASP A 105 7.45 -4.66 -3.74
C ASP A 105 7.56 -3.47 -4.73
N GLY A 106 6.64 -3.36 -5.68
CA GLY A 106 6.58 -2.25 -6.63
C GLY A 106 7.64 -2.29 -7.73
N VAL A 107 8.41 -3.37 -7.82
CA VAL A 107 9.46 -3.61 -8.83
C VAL A 107 9.27 -4.98 -9.48
N THR A 108 9.33 -6.07 -8.71
CA THR A 108 9.17 -7.44 -9.19
C THR A 108 7.69 -7.84 -9.28
N GLY A 109 6.84 -7.27 -8.43
CA GLY A 109 5.42 -7.60 -8.30
C GLY A 109 5.14 -8.65 -7.21
N GLY A 110 6.19 -9.22 -6.61
CA GLY A 110 6.12 -10.13 -5.48
C GLY A 110 5.92 -9.42 -4.15
N SER A 111 5.84 -10.20 -3.06
CA SER A 111 5.60 -9.63 -1.72
C SER A 111 6.73 -8.69 -1.33
N VAL A 112 6.39 -7.61 -0.61
CA VAL A 112 7.40 -6.74 0.02
C VAL A 112 8.22 -7.49 1.08
N LEU A 113 7.71 -8.60 1.62
CA LEU A 113 8.38 -9.43 2.61
C LEU A 113 9.45 -10.36 2.01
N ASP A 114 9.40 -10.57 0.69
CA ASP A 114 10.40 -11.38 -0.02
C ASP A 114 11.64 -10.55 -0.40
N VAL A 115 11.62 -9.23 -0.18
CA VAL A 115 12.73 -8.34 -0.51
C VAL A 115 13.81 -8.42 0.56
N GLU A 116 15.03 -8.80 0.17
CA GLU A 116 16.19 -8.80 1.05
C GLU A 116 16.54 -7.36 1.50
N ILE A 117 16.74 -7.21 2.82
CA ILE A 117 17.18 -5.95 3.41
C ILE A 117 18.71 -5.87 3.34
N THR A 118 19.22 -4.99 2.49
CA THR A 118 20.67 -4.76 2.29
C THR A 118 21.20 -3.57 3.09
N GLY A 119 20.31 -2.74 3.65
CA GLY A 119 20.65 -1.61 4.50
C GLY A 119 19.45 -1.09 5.27
N ILE A 120 19.68 -0.48 6.44
CA ILE A 120 18.61 0.03 7.31
C ILE A 120 17.80 1.15 6.64
N ASP A 121 18.44 1.94 5.77
CA ASP A 121 17.86 3.07 5.06
C ASP A 121 17.43 2.73 3.62
N GLN A 122 17.50 1.44 3.22
CA GLN A 122 17.03 0.97 1.92
C GLN A 122 15.59 1.41 1.70
N ARG A 123 15.37 2.12 0.59
CA ARG A 123 14.04 2.61 0.21
C ARG A 123 13.44 1.73 -0.86
N THR A 124 12.11 1.64 -0.85
CA THR A 124 11.37 0.78 -1.77
C THR A 124 10.17 1.50 -2.37
N ALA A 125 9.80 1.10 -3.58
CA ALA A 125 8.43 1.24 -4.06
C ALA A 125 7.52 0.33 -3.22
N LEU A 126 6.21 0.59 -3.23
CA LEU A 126 5.29 -0.18 -2.41
C LEU A 126 3.87 -0.11 -2.95
N CYS A 127 3.17 -1.24 -2.98
CA CYS A 127 1.72 -1.26 -2.99
C CYS A 127 1.22 -2.29 -1.99
N LEU A 128 0.21 -1.96 -1.18
CA LEU A 128 -0.36 -2.91 -0.22
C LEU A 128 -1.82 -2.62 0.11
N GLY A 129 -2.57 -3.67 0.41
CA GLY A 129 -3.94 -3.63 0.88
C GLY A 129 -4.82 -4.73 0.29
N SER A 130 -6.04 -4.37 -0.11
CA SER A 130 -7.00 -5.27 -0.75
C SER A 130 -6.41 -5.93 -2.01
N ALA A 131 -6.48 -7.26 -2.06
CA ALA A 131 -5.74 -8.08 -3.03
C ALA A 131 -6.02 -7.74 -4.50
N ASP A 132 -7.28 -7.45 -4.86
CA ASP A 132 -7.64 -7.10 -6.24
C ASP A 132 -6.96 -5.82 -6.70
N GLU A 133 -6.77 -4.87 -5.79
CA GLU A 133 -6.17 -3.57 -6.13
C GLU A 133 -4.64 -3.64 -6.17
N VAL A 134 -4.02 -4.52 -5.39
CA VAL A 134 -2.58 -4.81 -5.50
C VAL A 134 -2.28 -5.53 -6.83
N LYS A 135 -3.11 -6.50 -7.23
CA LYS A 135 -3.03 -7.14 -8.55
C LYS A 135 -3.24 -6.13 -9.68
N ARG A 136 -4.21 -5.22 -9.53
CA ARG A 136 -4.44 -4.13 -10.48
C ARG A 136 -3.24 -3.21 -10.59
N PHE A 137 -2.60 -2.88 -9.46
CA PHE A 137 -1.35 -2.12 -9.46
C PHE A 137 -0.24 -2.86 -10.21
N ASN A 138 -0.02 -4.15 -9.93
CA ASN A 138 0.98 -4.96 -10.64
C ASN A 138 0.72 -4.98 -12.16
N SER A 139 -0.54 -5.15 -12.56
CA SER A 139 -0.94 -5.18 -13.97
C SER A 139 -0.76 -3.83 -14.65
N MET A 140 -1.30 -2.75 -14.07
CA MET A 140 -1.34 -1.44 -14.73
C MET A 140 0.00 -0.71 -14.63
N VAL A 141 0.69 -0.80 -13.48
CA VAL A 141 1.90 -0.03 -13.19
C VAL A 141 3.17 -0.79 -13.58
N LEU A 142 3.22 -2.10 -13.34
CA LEU A 142 4.41 -2.91 -13.62
C LEU A 142 4.29 -3.74 -14.91
N GLY A 143 3.10 -3.87 -15.49
CA GLY A 143 2.85 -4.73 -16.64
C GLY A 143 2.92 -6.23 -16.31
N LYS A 144 2.66 -6.60 -15.06
CA LYS A 144 2.81 -7.98 -14.54
C LYS A 144 1.47 -8.57 -14.12
N GLN A 145 1.28 -9.87 -14.35
CA GLN A 145 0.08 -10.61 -13.94
C GLN A 145 0.21 -11.15 -12.51
#